data_AF-A0AAF0V2K1-F1
#
_entry.id   AF-A0AAF0V2K1-F1
#
_cell.length_a   1.000
_cell.length_b   1.000
_cell.length_c   1.000
_cell.angle_alpha   90.00
_cell.angle_beta   90.00
_cell.angle_gamma   90.00
#
_symmetry.space_group_name_H-M   'P 1'
#
loop_
_entity.id
_entity.type
_entity.pdbx_description
1 polymer ?
#
loop_
_entity_poly.entity_id
_entity_poly.type
_entity_poly.pdbx_seq_one_letter_code
_entity_poly.pdbx_strand_id
1 'polypeptide(L)'
;MPLGAESKSSGIWNEVVEKCERRLVSWKSQYLSFGGRLTLINSVLDSMPTYMMSIFPIPDGVINRLDAIRRNFLWEGNSDTKKFHLVKWDKLIGSKQKGGLGVRNLKIQNQSLMMKWLWRLASSEHALWKELIKQKYEMEDHWSTKMVTSTYGTSIWRAIRNFWPKLRENCSIKIGNGMKVSFWEDSWLEQGSLKTLFPDIYILNQQQKDIVAEVWSNQGWNLSFRRPLNDWEIQRLVDFFGILEQFKGTSTSQDGLFWNHNCNGNFSVKEAYKKFNSFTHQVTGWPWKLIWKVKIPPKVSCFTWLLAKQAVLTQENLMKRGIHLSPRCFLCGEEAETVNHLFLHCRITNILWSIFINWKDLFWVMPRNIVQALKIWSSFAYISGHKERWKIIPTCIWWSVWKERNLRCFQNKSNSIQKMKLNCLVLFHFWCKQEYMEDLESVMNALGTL
;
A
#
# COMPACT_ATOMS: atom_id res chain seq x y z
N MET A 1 11.61 26.82 -1.90
CA MET A 1 10.26 26.78 -1.30
C MET A 1 9.54 28.03 -1.78
N PRO A 2 8.38 27.94 -2.42
CA PRO A 2 7.69 29.14 -2.92
C PRO A 2 7.26 29.96 -1.70
N LEU A 3 7.79 31.17 -1.59
CA LEU A 3 7.42 32.13 -0.57
C LEU A 3 6.25 32.96 -1.15
N GLY A 4 5.09 32.97 -0.48
CA GLY A 4 3.99 33.89 -0.83
C GLY A 4 2.64 33.26 -1.18
N ALA A 5 2.54 31.94 -1.38
CA ALA A 5 1.26 31.29 -1.64
C ALA A 5 0.56 30.90 -0.32
N GLU A 6 -0.76 31.12 -0.21
CA GLU A 6 -1.56 30.66 0.93
C GLU A 6 -1.50 29.15 1.04
N SER A 7 -0.74 28.61 2.01
CA SER A 7 -0.32 27.21 2.04
C SER A 7 -1.43 26.16 2.09
N LYS A 8 -2.64 26.56 2.47
CA LYS A 8 -3.85 25.70 2.52
C LYS A 8 -4.93 26.10 1.52
N SER A 9 -4.70 27.12 0.69
CA SER A 9 -5.70 27.53 -0.29
C SER A 9 -5.95 26.40 -1.28
N SER A 10 -7.23 26.07 -1.49
CA SER A 10 -7.63 25.11 -2.51
C SER A 10 -7.32 25.64 -3.93
N GLY A 11 -7.21 26.96 -4.09
CA GLY A 11 -6.92 27.63 -5.35
C GLY A 11 -5.63 27.16 -6.03
N ILE A 12 -4.54 26.93 -5.28
CA ILE A 12 -3.26 26.44 -5.83
C ILE A 12 -3.42 25.07 -6.49
N TRP A 13 -4.38 24.28 -6.01
CA TRP A 13 -4.61 22.93 -6.52
C TRP A 13 -5.58 22.88 -7.70
N ASN A 14 -6.31 23.97 -7.98
CA ASN A 14 -7.28 24.01 -9.09
C ASN A 14 -6.61 23.68 -10.42
N GLU A 15 -5.40 24.21 -10.70
CA GLU A 15 -4.68 23.90 -11.93
C GLU A 15 -4.36 22.40 -12.08
N VAL A 16 -4.01 21.72 -10.97
CA VAL A 16 -3.74 20.28 -10.96
C VAL A 16 -5.03 19.51 -11.20
N VAL A 17 -6.11 19.92 -10.55
CA VAL A 17 -7.42 19.30 -10.68
C VAL A 17 -7.96 19.45 -12.10
N GLU A 18 -7.90 20.65 -12.67
CA GLU A 18 -8.27 20.94 -14.05
C GLU A 18 -7.40 20.17 -15.06
N LYS A 19 -6.10 20.00 -14.79
CA LYS A 19 -5.24 19.14 -15.61
C LYS A 19 -5.72 17.69 -15.57
N CYS A 20 -6.09 17.16 -14.39
CA CYS A 20 -6.65 15.82 -14.27
C CYS A 20 -7.97 15.69 -15.05
N GLU A 21 -8.89 16.65 -14.90
CA GLU A 21 -10.18 16.69 -15.61
C GLU A 21 -9.98 16.76 -17.14
N ARG A 22 -9.08 17.62 -17.63
CA ARG A 22 -8.74 17.70 -19.07
C ARG A 22 -8.20 16.39 -19.63
N ARG A 23 -7.37 15.66 -18.88
CA ARG A 23 -6.88 14.33 -19.29
C ARG A 23 -8.02 13.31 -19.41
N LEU A 24 -9.00 13.37 -18.50
CA LEU A 24 -10.17 12.49 -18.59
C LEU A 24 -10.99 12.74 -19.85
N VAL A 25 -11.20 14.00 -20.24
CA VAL A 25 -11.94 14.36 -21.46
C VAL A 25 -11.23 13.81 -22.71
N SER A 26 -9.91 13.91 -22.76
CA SER A 26 -9.10 13.38 -23.86
C SER A 26 -9.16 11.84 -23.96
N TRP A 27 -9.29 11.15 -22.83
CA TRP A 27 -9.41 9.71 -22.83
C TRP A 27 -10.83 9.28 -23.21
N LYS A 28 -10.96 8.63 -24.37
CA LYS A 28 -12.20 7.96 -24.78
C LYS A 28 -12.45 6.72 -23.91
N SER A 29 -12.82 6.95 -22.66
CA SER A 29 -12.89 5.92 -21.62
C SER A 29 -13.93 4.84 -21.90
N GLN A 30 -14.87 5.09 -22.82
CA GLN A 30 -15.79 4.10 -23.39
C GLN A 30 -15.08 2.89 -24.04
N TYR A 31 -13.90 3.09 -24.62
CA TYR A 31 -13.11 2.02 -25.25
C TYR A 31 -12.11 1.38 -24.30
N LEU A 32 -11.99 1.89 -23.07
CA LEU A 32 -11.03 1.39 -22.11
C LEU A 32 -11.67 0.34 -21.20
N SER A 33 -11.04 -0.84 -21.18
CA SER A 33 -11.38 -1.84 -20.16
C SER A 33 -11.12 -1.31 -18.74
N PHE A 34 -11.75 -1.91 -17.74
CA PHE A 34 -11.49 -1.61 -16.33
C PHE A 34 -9.99 -1.66 -15.98
N GLY A 35 -9.27 -2.67 -16.51
CA GLY A 35 -7.82 -2.78 -16.34
C GLY A 35 -7.04 -1.64 -17.01
N GLY A 36 -7.47 -1.21 -18.21
CA GLY A 36 -6.85 -0.08 -18.91
C GLY A 36 -7.02 1.24 -18.14
N ARG A 37 -8.22 1.49 -17.61
CA ARG A 37 -8.51 2.66 -16.77
C ARG A 37 -7.67 2.66 -15.49
N LEU A 38 -7.56 1.52 -14.82
CA LEU A 38 -6.70 1.36 -13.66
C LEU A 38 -5.22 1.66 -13.98
N THR A 39 -4.72 1.20 -15.13
CA THR A 39 -3.36 1.50 -15.57
C THR A 39 -3.13 3.00 -15.74
N LEU A 40 -4.06 3.71 -16.39
CA LEU A 40 -3.96 5.17 -16.59
C LEU A 40 -4.03 5.96 -15.27
N ILE A 41 -4.85 5.50 -14.30
CA ILE A 41 -4.86 6.10 -12.97
C ILE A 41 -3.46 6.01 -12.35
N ASN A 42 -2.89 4.80 -12.32
CA ASN A 42 -1.62 4.55 -11.65
C ASN A 42 -0.42 5.22 -12.35
N SER A 43 -0.42 5.32 -13.68
CA SER A 43 0.70 5.90 -14.43
C SER A 43 0.60 7.41 -14.60
N VAL A 44 -0.60 7.95 -14.81
CA VAL A 44 -0.80 9.37 -15.14
C VAL A 44 -1.45 10.11 -13.98
N LEU A 45 -2.67 9.76 -13.55
CA LEU A 45 -3.38 10.57 -12.56
C LEU A 45 -2.71 10.59 -11.19
N ASP A 46 -2.05 9.49 -10.80
CA ASP A 46 -1.30 9.38 -9.55
C ASP A 46 0.02 10.17 -9.58
N SER A 47 0.63 10.37 -10.76
CA SER A 47 1.89 11.10 -10.90
C SER A 47 1.67 12.61 -10.98
N MET A 48 0.58 13.07 -11.59
CA MET A 48 0.27 14.50 -11.79
C MET A 48 0.36 15.38 -10.53
N PRO A 49 -0.26 15.03 -9.39
CA PRO A 49 -0.18 15.88 -8.19
C PRO A 49 1.17 15.79 -7.48
N THR A 50 2.08 14.89 -7.87
CA THR A 50 3.30 14.58 -7.10
C THR A 50 4.23 15.79 -6.94
N TYR A 51 4.37 16.62 -7.97
CA TYR A 51 5.18 17.83 -7.88
C TYR A 51 4.62 18.80 -6.83
N MET A 52 3.34 19.16 -6.93
CA MET A 52 2.69 20.06 -5.95
C MET A 52 2.68 19.44 -4.54
N MET A 53 2.41 18.14 -4.42
CA MET A 53 2.48 17.41 -3.14
C MET A 53 3.88 17.32 -2.56
N SER A 54 4.93 17.56 -3.35
CA SER A 54 6.29 17.63 -2.82
C SER A 54 6.60 19.00 -2.22
N ILE A 55 5.80 20.02 -2.52
CA ILE A 55 6.05 21.41 -2.11
C ILE A 55 5.04 21.86 -1.05
N PHE A 56 3.77 21.48 -1.22
CA PHE A 56 2.66 21.94 -0.40
C PHE A 56 1.95 20.78 0.32
N PRO A 57 1.47 20.99 1.56
CA PRO A 57 0.53 20.08 2.18
C PRO A 57 -0.78 20.10 1.39
N ILE A 58 -1.30 18.93 1.02
CA ILE A 58 -2.55 18.86 0.27
C ILE A 58 -3.76 18.93 1.24
N PRO A 59 -4.72 19.85 1.04
CA PRO A 59 -5.94 19.88 1.86
C PRO A 59 -6.82 18.64 1.64
N ASP A 60 -7.50 18.17 2.68
CA ASP A 60 -8.38 17.00 2.59
C ASP A 60 -9.51 17.19 1.55
N GLY A 61 -10.02 18.41 1.39
CA GLY A 61 -11.02 18.72 0.33
C GLY A 61 -10.50 18.48 -1.09
N VAL A 62 -9.22 18.81 -1.35
CA VAL A 62 -8.58 18.58 -2.65
C VAL A 62 -8.33 17.08 -2.86
N ILE A 63 -7.90 16.36 -1.82
CA ILE A 63 -7.77 14.90 -1.87
C ILE A 63 -9.11 14.27 -2.27
N ASN A 64 -10.20 14.67 -1.59
CA ASN A 64 -11.53 14.14 -1.86
C ASN A 64 -11.99 14.42 -3.29
N ARG A 65 -11.70 15.61 -3.84
CA ARG A 65 -12.01 15.96 -5.23
C ARG A 65 -11.20 15.12 -6.22
N LEU A 66 -9.89 14.97 -6.02
CA LEU A 66 -9.04 14.13 -6.87
C LEU A 66 -9.43 12.65 -6.80
N ASP A 67 -9.76 12.15 -5.62
CA ASP A 67 -10.21 10.77 -5.42
C ASP A 67 -11.59 10.54 -6.04
N ALA A 68 -12.50 11.53 -6.02
CA ALA A 68 -13.76 11.45 -6.75
C ALA A 68 -13.54 11.35 -8.26
N ILE A 69 -12.67 12.18 -8.84
CA ILE A 69 -12.29 12.13 -10.26
C ILE A 69 -11.75 10.73 -10.63
N ARG A 70 -10.79 10.20 -9.85
CA ARG A 70 -10.20 8.87 -10.10
C ARG A 70 -11.21 7.74 -9.94
N ARG A 71 -12.07 7.83 -8.92
CA ARG A 71 -13.11 6.82 -8.64
C ARG A 71 -14.17 6.78 -9.72
N ASN A 72 -14.68 7.94 -10.13
CA ASN A 72 -15.69 8.04 -11.19
C ASN A 72 -15.10 7.55 -12.51
N PHE A 73 -13.87 7.96 -12.85
CA PHE A 73 -13.18 7.44 -14.03
C PHE A 73 -13.05 5.90 -14.01
N LEU A 74 -12.65 5.31 -12.87
CA LEU A 74 -12.47 3.87 -12.73
C LEU A 74 -13.77 3.07 -12.90
N TRP A 75 -14.87 3.54 -12.31
CA TRP A 75 -16.15 2.80 -12.30
C TRP A 75 -17.03 3.17 -13.48
N GLU A 76 -17.31 4.46 -13.67
CA GLU A 76 -18.28 4.99 -14.64
C GLU A 76 -17.69 5.03 -16.04
N GLY A 77 -16.47 5.54 -16.20
CA GLY A 77 -15.95 5.90 -17.52
C GLY A 77 -16.76 7.07 -18.09
N ASN A 78 -16.92 7.16 -19.41
CA ASN A 78 -17.66 8.23 -20.12
C ASN A 78 -19.07 7.74 -20.47
N SER A 79 -19.66 6.86 -19.67
CA SER A 79 -21.08 6.56 -19.85
C SER A 79 -21.90 7.62 -19.13
N ASP A 80 -22.86 8.21 -19.83
CA ASP A 80 -23.84 9.14 -19.23
C ASP A 80 -24.70 8.45 -18.14
N THR A 81 -24.70 7.12 -18.12
CA THR A 81 -25.33 6.32 -17.08
C THR A 81 -24.39 6.10 -15.89
N LYS A 82 -24.89 6.45 -14.69
CA LYS A 82 -24.20 6.15 -13.43
C LYS A 82 -24.02 4.63 -13.28
N LYS A 83 -22.77 4.18 -13.12
CA LYS A 83 -22.44 2.78 -12.84
C LYS A 83 -22.24 2.54 -11.35
N PHE A 84 -22.47 1.31 -10.92
CA PHE A 84 -22.23 0.92 -9.53
C PHE A 84 -20.75 0.99 -9.15
N HIS A 85 -20.45 1.67 -8.05
CA HIS A 85 -19.14 1.57 -7.40
C HIS A 85 -19.13 0.28 -6.58
N LEU A 86 -18.46 -0.75 -7.10
CA LEU A 86 -18.60 -2.12 -6.58
C LEU A 86 -17.89 -2.32 -5.24
N VAL A 87 -16.80 -1.60 -5.01
CA VAL A 87 -15.95 -1.72 -3.81
C VAL A 87 -15.66 -0.33 -3.24
N LYS A 88 -15.68 -0.20 -1.90
CA LYS A 88 -15.35 1.06 -1.20
C LYS A 88 -13.95 1.56 -1.59
N TRP A 89 -13.81 2.88 -1.75
CA TRP A 89 -12.56 3.53 -2.18
C TRP A 89 -11.37 3.23 -1.28
N ASP A 90 -11.55 3.25 0.04
CA ASP A 90 -10.47 2.96 1.00
C ASP A 90 -9.92 1.54 0.87
N LYS A 91 -10.76 0.58 0.43
CA LYS A 91 -10.33 -0.79 0.15
C LYS A 91 -9.61 -0.90 -1.21
N LEU A 92 -9.87 0.02 -2.15
CA LEU A 92 -9.26 0.05 -3.49
C LEU A 92 -7.83 0.59 -3.45
N ILE A 93 -7.58 1.65 -2.68
CA ILE A 93 -6.26 2.31 -2.55
C ILE A 93 -5.22 1.47 -1.78
N GLY A 94 -5.64 0.35 -1.20
CA GLY A 94 -4.74 -0.63 -0.61
C GLY A 94 -3.77 -1.24 -1.62
N SER A 95 -2.66 -1.80 -1.15
CA SER A 95 -1.73 -2.53 -2.01
C SER A 95 -2.38 -3.78 -2.60
N LYS A 96 -1.94 -4.21 -3.79
CA LYS A 96 -2.40 -5.46 -4.41
C LYS A 96 -2.18 -6.68 -3.50
N GLN A 97 -1.11 -6.66 -2.69
CA GLN A 97 -0.77 -7.69 -1.72
C GLN A 97 -1.79 -7.79 -0.58
N LYS A 98 -2.42 -6.67 -0.20
CA LYS A 98 -3.46 -6.58 0.83
C LYS A 98 -4.89 -6.58 0.24
N GLY A 99 -4.99 -6.79 -1.07
CA GLY A 99 -6.26 -6.90 -1.78
C GLY A 99 -6.88 -5.60 -2.25
N GLY A 100 -6.14 -4.50 -2.30
CA GLY A 100 -6.53 -3.34 -3.11
C GLY A 100 -6.11 -3.49 -4.58
N LEU A 101 -6.26 -2.41 -5.35
CA LEU A 101 -5.86 -2.32 -6.75
C LEU A 101 -4.46 -1.70 -6.93
N GLY A 102 -3.86 -1.18 -5.86
CA GLY A 102 -2.58 -0.48 -5.91
C GLY A 102 -2.67 0.97 -6.39
N VAL A 103 -3.85 1.57 -6.34
CA VAL A 103 -4.03 3.03 -6.52
C VAL A 103 -3.35 3.76 -5.37
N ARG A 104 -2.67 4.86 -5.66
CA ARG A 104 -1.88 5.57 -4.65
C ARG A 104 -2.78 6.33 -3.68
N ASN A 105 -2.53 6.16 -2.38
CA ASN A 105 -3.17 6.97 -1.35
C ASN A 105 -2.48 8.34 -1.30
N LEU A 106 -3.16 9.37 -1.80
CA LEU A 106 -2.64 10.73 -1.89
C LEU A 106 -2.27 11.32 -0.53
N LYS A 107 -3.07 11.05 0.51
CA LYS A 107 -2.81 11.52 1.87
C LYS A 107 -1.49 10.97 2.40
N ILE A 108 -1.29 9.67 2.28
CA ILE A 108 -0.04 9.02 2.73
C ILE A 108 1.14 9.45 1.87
N GLN A 109 0.94 9.60 0.55
CA GLN A 109 2.00 10.08 -0.35
C GLN A 109 2.46 11.49 0.01
N ASN A 110 1.53 12.43 0.24
CA ASN A 110 1.87 13.79 0.66
C ASN A 110 2.58 13.79 2.01
N GLN A 111 2.10 13.02 3.00
CA GLN A 111 2.80 12.87 4.29
C GLN A 111 4.24 12.40 4.13
N SER A 112 4.48 11.34 3.34
CA SER A 112 5.83 10.83 3.08
C SER A 112 6.72 11.81 2.33
N LEU A 113 6.15 12.66 1.46
CA LEU A 113 6.88 13.73 0.78
C LEU A 113 7.24 14.88 1.73
N MET A 114 6.31 15.29 2.60
CA MET A 114 6.55 16.31 3.63
C MET A 114 7.65 15.88 4.60
N MET A 115 7.64 14.60 5.01
CA MET A 115 8.69 14.01 5.84
C MET A 115 10.09 14.06 5.20
N LYS A 116 10.18 14.03 3.86
CA LYS A 116 11.48 14.18 3.18
C LYS A 116 12.11 15.55 3.41
N TRP A 117 11.31 16.60 3.55
CA TRP A 117 11.82 17.94 3.88
C TRP A 117 12.38 18.00 5.29
N LEU A 118 11.70 17.38 6.25
CA LEU A 118 12.18 17.25 7.62
C LEU A 118 13.49 16.45 7.69
N TRP A 119 13.57 15.34 6.97
CA TRP A 119 14.81 14.59 6.84
C TRP A 119 15.94 15.43 6.26
N ARG A 120 15.66 16.18 5.18
CA ARG A 120 16.65 17.08 4.58
C ARG A 120 17.09 18.17 5.55
N LEU A 121 16.18 18.72 6.36
CA LEU A 121 16.54 19.68 7.39
C LEU A 121 17.55 19.09 8.37
N ALA A 122 17.32 17.87 8.83
CA ALA A 122 18.21 17.18 9.76
C ALA A 122 19.57 16.83 9.13
N SER A 123 19.58 16.29 7.90
CA SER A 123 20.81 15.76 7.29
C SER A 123 21.65 16.79 6.53
N SER A 124 21.06 17.81 5.91
CA SER A 124 21.84 18.75 5.06
C SER A 124 22.45 19.87 5.88
N GLU A 125 23.75 20.13 5.76
CA GLU A 125 24.42 21.20 6.51
C GLU A 125 24.34 22.56 5.82
N HIS A 126 24.67 22.62 4.53
CA HIS A 126 24.91 23.88 3.80
C HIS A 126 23.80 24.24 2.80
N ALA A 127 22.53 24.17 3.21
CA ALA A 127 21.43 24.53 2.32
C ALA A 127 20.85 25.90 2.68
N LEU A 128 20.87 26.86 1.74
CA LEU A 128 20.33 28.22 1.94
C LEU A 128 18.89 28.24 2.45
N TRP A 129 18.03 27.33 1.95
CA TRP A 129 16.65 27.23 2.42
C TRP A 129 16.56 26.79 3.89
N LYS A 130 17.53 26.00 4.38
CA LYS A 130 17.61 25.58 5.79
C LYS A 130 18.02 26.75 6.66
N GLU A 131 18.98 27.58 6.23
CA GLU A 131 19.38 28.79 6.96
C GLU A 131 18.22 29.76 7.13
N LEU A 132 17.46 30.01 6.06
CA LEU A 132 16.26 30.85 6.12
C LEU A 132 15.22 30.30 7.11
N ILE A 133 15.01 28.98 7.11
CA ILE A 133 14.07 28.34 8.04
C ILE A 133 14.56 28.41 9.48
N LYS A 134 15.86 28.20 9.72
CA LYS A 134 16.51 28.34 11.03
C LYS A 134 16.35 29.75 11.58
N GLN A 135 16.63 30.77 10.78
CA GLN A 135 16.50 32.17 11.18
C GLN A 135 15.04 32.56 11.46
N LYS A 136 14.09 32.06 10.65
CA LYS A 136 12.68 32.43 10.77
C LYS A 136 11.95 31.74 11.92
N TYR A 137 12.22 30.46 12.17
CA TYR A 137 11.44 29.65 13.12
C TYR A 137 12.21 29.19 14.36
N GLU A 138 13.52 29.47 14.40
CA GLU A 138 14.46 29.03 15.44
C GLU A 138 14.55 27.50 15.58
N MET A 139 15.70 27.02 16.02
CA MET A 139 15.89 25.59 16.31
C MET A 139 15.41 25.28 17.73
N GLU A 140 14.73 24.14 17.90
CA GLU A 140 14.36 23.60 19.21
C GLU A 140 15.49 22.73 19.75
N ASP A 141 15.99 21.86 18.88
CA ASP A 141 17.12 20.97 19.09
C ASP A 141 18.05 21.00 17.85
N HIS A 142 19.06 20.13 17.80
CA HIS A 142 19.95 20.04 16.64
C HIS A 142 19.27 19.47 15.38
N TRP A 143 18.06 18.92 15.51
CA TRP A 143 17.39 18.12 14.48
C TRP A 143 16.16 18.81 13.87
N SER A 144 15.53 19.72 14.59
CA SER A 144 14.21 20.27 14.30
C SER A 144 14.02 21.71 14.77
N THR A 145 13.12 22.44 14.08
CA THR A 145 12.73 23.80 14.47
C THR A 145 11.75 23.78 15.64
N LYS A 146 11.58 24.92 16.32
CA LYS A 146 10.47 25.08 17.27
C LYS A 146 9.12 24.88 16.60
N MET A 147 8.11 24.50 17.40
CA MET A 147 6.74 24.45 16.93
C MET A 147 6.24 25.85 16.57
N VAL A 148 5.64 25.98 15.39
CA VAL A 148 5.13 27.27 14.90
C VAL A 148 3.75 27.53 15.54
N THR A 149 3.71 28.40 16.54
CA THR A 149 2.52 28.76 17.31
C THR A 149 1.77 29.99 16.78
N SER A 150 2.35 30.73 15.81
CA SER A 150 1.76 31.97 15.31
C SER A 150 0.37 31.79 14.67
N THR A 151 -0.52 32.74 14.96
CA THR A 151 -1.91 32.81 14.46
C THR A 151 -2.00 33.40 13.06
N TYR A 152 -1.05 34.25 12.67
CA TYR A 152 -1.02 34.88 11.35
C TYR A 152 -0.46 33.95 10.27
N GLY A 153 -1.34 33.53 9.35
CA GLY A 153 -1.02 32.78 8.15
C GLY A 153 -0.59 31.34 8.44
N THR A 154 -1.33 30.36 7.91
CA THR A 154 -0.83 28.97 7.91
C THR A 154 0.42 28.93 7.04
N SER A 155 1.61 28.85 7.64
CA SER A 155 2.85 28.72 6.87
C SER A 155 3.01 27.27 6.37
N ILE A 156 3.61 27.11 5.18
CA ILE A 156 3.94 25.79 4.61
C ILE A 156 4.80 25.00 5.62
N TRP A 157 5.76 25.69 6.25
CA TRP A 157 6.66 25.09 7.23
C TRP A 157 5.93 24.57 8.47
N ARG A 158 4.91 25.28 8.97
CA ARG A 158 4.09 24.80 10.09
C ARG A 158 3.47 23.44 9.77
N ALA A 159 2.91 23.27 8.56
CA ALA A 159 2.34 22.01 8.14
C ALA A 159 3.39 20.89 7.99
N ILE A 160 4.59 21.22 7.47
CA ILE A 160 5.71 20.27 7.38
C ILE A 160 6.17 19.86 8.78
N ARG A 161 6.40 20.82 9.69
CA ARG A 161 6.88 20.61 11.06
C ARG A 161 5.94 19.74 11.90
N ASN A 162 4.64 19.76 11.63
CA ASN A 162 3.65 18.89 12.28
C ASN A 162 3.90 17.39 12.02
N PHE A 163 4.64 17.02 10.97
CA PHE A 163 4.99 15.61 10.70
C PHE A 163 6.26 15.15 11.43
N TRP A 164 6.94 16.02 12.16
CA TRP A 164 8.17 15.69 12.87
C TRP A 164 8.02 14.58 13.93
N PRO A 165 7.01 14.59 14.82
CA PRO A 165 6.88 13.51 15.81
C PRO A 165 6.78 12.13 15.16
N LYS A 166 5.96 12.03 14.10
CA LYS A 166 5.79 10.80 13.32
C LYS A 166 7.06 10.37 12.59
N LEU A 167 7.91 11.32 12.16
CA LEU A 167 9.23 11.00 11.59
C LEU A 167 10.16 10.49 12.70
N ARG A 168 10.25 11.21 13.82
CA ARG A 168 11.13 10.91 14.96
C ARG A 168 10.86 9.52 15.55
N GLU A 169 9.60 9.12 15.70
CA GLU A 169 9.21 7.76 16.14
C GLU A 169 9.75 6.62 15.24
N ASN A 170 10.10 6.94 13.99
CA ASN A 170 10.57 5.96 13.01
C ASN A 170 12.06 6.14 12.66
N CYS A 171 12.77 7.00 13.40
CA CYS A 171 14.20 7.24 13.29
C CYS A 171 14.91 6.87 14.59
N SER A 172 16.14 6.38 14.48
CA SER A 172 17.13 6.38 15.56
C SER A 172 18.22 7.42 15.25
N ILE A 173 19.07 7.71 16.22
CA ILE A 173 20.23 8.59 16.03
C ILE A 173 21.47 7.73 15.94
N LYS A 174 22.25 7.95 14.88
CA LYS A 174 23.58 7.35 14.71
C LYS A 174 24.62 8.36 15.18
N ILE A 175 25.35 8.01 16.23
CA ILE A 175 26.45 8.83 16.73
C ILE A 175 27.64 8.72 15.80
N GLY A 176 28.12 9.89 15.39
CA GLY A 176 29.40 10.13 14.76
C GLY A 176 30.31 10.81 15.78
N ASN A 177 30.46 12.13 15.67
CA ASN A 177 31.33 12.95 16.51
C ASN A 177 30.68 13.41 17.82
N GLY A 178 29.38 13.18 18.02
CA GLY A 178 28.65 13.50 19.26
C GLY A 178 28.32 14.98 19.45
N MET A 179 28.53 15.83 18.44
CA MET A 179 28.35 17.28 18.52
C MET A 179 26.89 17.74 18.38
N LYS A 180 26.01 16.89 17.84
CA LYS A 180 24.58 17.21 17.59
C LYS A 180 23.63 16.36 18.44
N VAL A 181 24.14 15.47 19.27
CA VAL A 181 23.34 14.52 20.04
C VAL A 181 23.29 14.97 21.49
N SER A 182 22.10 15.24 22.00
CA SER A 182 21.92 15.47 23.43
C SER A 182 22.14 14.17 24.20
N PHE A 183 23.01 14.17 25.21
CA PHE A 183 23.33 12.96 25.95
C PHE A 183 22.08 12.35 26.62
N TRP A 184 21.22 13.17 27.21
CA TRP A 184 20.07 12.70 27.98
C TRP A 184 18.77 12.60 27.19
N GLU A 185 18.50 13.57 26.31
CA GLU A 185 17.17 13.72 25.67
C GLU A 185 17.02 12.95 24.37
N ASP A 186 18.12 12.73 23.64
CA ASP A 186 18.10 12.01 22.38
C ASP A 186 18.12 10.49 22.59
N SER A 187 17.42 9.75 21.71
CA SER A 187 17.40 8.29 21.71
C SER A 187 18.51 7.78 20.79
N TRP A 188 19.74 7.79 21.29
CA TRP A 188 20.93 7.32 20.57
C TRP A 188 21.33 5.89 20.95
N LEU A 189 20.68 5.29 21.95
CA LEU A 189 20.75 3.88 22.29
C LEU A 189 19.45 3.16 21.88
N GLU A 190 19.51 1.84 21.70
CA GLU A 190 18.37 1.04 21.25
C GLU A 190 17.20 1.05 22.25
N GLN A 191 17.50 1.22 23.53
CA GLN A 191 16.56 1.13 24.64
C GLN A 191 15.74 2.42 24.86
N GLY A 192 16.04 3.51 24.15
CA GLY A 192 15.34 4.80 24.29
C GLY A 192 16.24 5.94 24.77
N SER A 193 15.64 7.06 25.19
CA SER A 193 16.39 8.18 25.80
C SER A 193 16.80 7.86 27.23
N LEU A 194 18.01 8.27 27.62
CA LEU A 194 18.52 8.04 28.98
C LEU A 194 17.66 8.73 30.04
N LYS A 195 17.09 9.89 29.73
CA LYS A 195 16.15 10.62 30.60
C LYS A 195 14.90 9.81 30.99
N THR A 196 14.35 9.04 30.04
CA THR A 196 13.17 8.20 30.30
C THR A 196 13.51 6.92 31.04
N LEU A 197 14.69 6.36 30.81
CA LEU A 197 15.14 5.12 31.44
C LEU A 197 15.64 5.37 32.88
N PHE A 198 16.34 6.48 33.11
CA PHE A 198 16.98 6.85 34.36
C PHE A 198 16.61 8.27 34.83
N PRO A 199 15.32 8.55 35.10
CA PRO A 199 14.87 9.88 35.54
C PRO A 199 15.51 10.33 36.86
N ASP A 200 15.74 9.40 37.78
CA ASP A 200 16.45 9.56 39.05
C ASP A 200 17.89 10.05 38.85
N ILE A 201 18.66 9.41 37.97
CA ILE A 201 20.04 9.82 37.68
C ILE A 201 20.06 11.15 36.91
N TYR A 202 19.12 11.35 35.98
CA TYR A 202 18.96 12.58 35.23
C TYR A 202 18.76 13.80 36.14
N ILE A 203 17.92 13.69 37.17
CA ILE A 203 17.65 14.78 38.12
C ILE A 203 18.90 15.15 38.93
N LEU A 204 19.73 14.17 39.28
CA LEU A 204 20.96 14.37 40.05
C LEU A 204 22.11 14.94 39.23
N ASN A 205 22.10 14.70 37.92
CA ASN A 205 23.14 15.16 37.00
C ASN A 205 23.07 16.69 36.81
N GLN A 206 24.23 17.35 36.76
CA GLN A 206 24.34 18.80 36.52
C GLN A 206 24.38 19.17 35.03
N GLN A 207 24.69 18.19 34.18
CA GLN A 207 24.95 18.27 32.74
C GLN A 207 23.73 17.80 31.92
N GLN A 208 22.53 18.20 32.34
CA GLN A 208 21.27 17.72 31.76
C GLN A 208 21.08 18.11 30.28
N LYS A 209 21.78 19.16 29.82
CA LYS A 209 21.69 19.70 28.46
C LYS A 209 22.94 19.43 27.62
N ASP A 210 23.95 18.77 28.19
CA ASP A 210 25.23 18.56 27.53
C ASP A 210 25.08 17.57 26.37
N ILE A 211 25.99 17.72 25.40
CA ILE A 211 26.06 16.85 24.22
C ILE A 211 26.99 15.65 24.48
N VAL A 212 26.81 14.58 23.72
CA VAL A 212 27.62 13.36 23.86
C VAL A 212 29.12 13.66 23.77
N ALA A 213 29.55 14.57 22.89
CA ALA A 213 30.96 14.94 22.75
C ALA A 213 31.55 15.68 23.98
N GLU A 214 30.73 16.34 24.79
CA GLU A 214 31.18 17.02 26.02
C GLU A 214 31.27 16.04 27.19
N VAL A 215 30.38 15.06 27.22
CA VAL A 215 30.29 14.05 28.28
C VAL A 215 31.23 12.87 28.03
N TRP A 216 31.61 12.60 26.79
CA TRP A 216 32.52 11.50 26.42
C TRP A 216 33.95 11.99 26.22
N SER A 217 34.90 11.34 26.90
CA SER A 217 36.34 11.59 26.77
C SER A 217 37.11 10.31 26.43
N ASN A 218 38.39 10.44 26.05
CA ASN A 218 39.27 9.28 25.84
C ASN A 218 39.48 8.42 27.10
N GLN A 219 39.11 8.94 28.27
CA GLN A 219 39.19 8.26 29.58
C GLN A 219 37.84 7.72 30.05
N GLY A 220 36.77 7.88 29.25
CA GLY A 220 35.41 7.42 29.56
C GLY A 220 34.41 8.56 29.74
N TRP A 221 33.27 8.24 30.36
CA TRP A 221 32.17 9.18 30.60
C TRP A 221 32.47 10.11 31.78
N ASN A 222 32.37 11.42 31.56
CA ASN A 222 32.53 12.46 32.56
C ASN A 222 31.16 12.99 33.02
N LEU A 223 30.67 12.51 34.16
CA LEU A 223 29.36 12.87 34.71
C LEU A 223 29.51 13.59 36.06
N SER A 224 28.97 14.80 36.13
CA SER A 224 28.93 15.61 37.35
C SER A 224 27.57 15.52 38.04
N PHE A 225 27.57 15.15 39.32
CA PHE A 225 26.37 15.04 40.15
C PHE A 225 26.31 16.16 41.19
N ARG A 226 25.09 16.62 41.51
CA ARG A 226 24.87 17.70 42.49
C ARG A 226 25.26 17.34 43.92
N ARG A 227 25.32 16.05 44.23
CA ARG A 227 25.68 15.50 45.54
C ARG A 227 26.27 14.09 45.37
N PRO A 228 26.93 13.54 46.39
CA PRO A 228 27.25 12.11 46.44
C PRO A 228 25.98 11.26 46.30
N LEU A 229 26.14 10.11 45.65
CA LEU A 229 25.08 9.12 45.49
C LEU A 229 24.85 8.40 46.80
N ASN A 230 23.58 8.13 47.12
CA ASN A 230 23.25 7.29 48.26
C ASN A 230 23.35 5.80 47.89
N ASP A 231 23.49 4.91 48.88
CA ASP A 231 23.70 3.48 48.65
C ASP A 231 22.62 2.82 47.77
N TRP A 232 21.36 3.24 47.90
CA TRP A 232 20.26 2.72 47.09
C TRP A 232 20.25 3.24 45.64
N GLU A 233 20.97 4.33 45.34
CA GLU A 233 21.11 4.90 43.99
C GLU A 233 22.28 4.27 43.22
N ILE A 234 23.22 3.63 43.93
CA ILE A 234 24.40 2.99 43.34
C ILE A 234 23.99 1.87 42.39
N GLN A 235 23.02 1.03 42.76
CA GLN A 235 22.56 -0.06 41.89
C GLN A 235 22.00 0.48 40.56
N ARG A 236 21.24 1.58 40.61
CA ARG A 236 20.72 2.23 39.40
C ARG A 236 21.83 2.79 38.53
N LEU A 237 22.88 3.34 39.14
CA LEU A 237 24.06 3.82 38.42
C LEU A 237 24.82 2.69 37.72
N VAL A 238 24.93 1.52 38.35
CA VAL A 238 25.53 0.32 37.75
C VAL A 238 24.73 -0.10 36.51
N ASP A 239 23.40 -0.18 36.62
CA ASP A 239 22.53 -0.51 35.48
C ASP A 239 22.67 0.52 34.35
N PHE A 240 22.80 1.80 34.69
CA PHE A 240 23.02 2.89 33.75
C PHE A 240 24.34 2.75 33.00
N PHE A 241 25.45 2.50 33.70
CA PHE A 241 26.74 2.27 33.05
C PHE A 241 26.76 1.00 32.21
N GLY A 242 26.08 -0.07 32.64
CA GLY A 242 25.94 -1.29 31.84
C GLY A 242 25.26 -1.08 30.48
N ILE A 243 24.34 -0.10 30.38
CA ILE A 243 23.75 0.30 29.10
C ILE A 243 24.73 1.18 28.30
N LEU A 244 25.46 2.08 28.96
CA LEU A 244 26.46 2.93 28.31
C LEU A 244 27.69 2.16 27.77
N GLU A 245 28.05 1.01 28.34
CA GLU A 245 29.13 0.15 27.84
C GLU A 245 28.89 -0.35 26.41
N GLN A 246 27.64 -0.36 25.94
CA GLN A 246 27.31 -0.70 24.55
C GLN A 246 27.83 0.35 23.55
N PHE A 247 28.15 1.57 24.03
CA PHE A 247 28.67 2.65 23.22
C PHE A 247 30.17 2.45 22.92
N LYS A 248 30.51 2.32 21.64
CA LYS A 248 31.88 2.04 21.17
C LYS A 248 32.75 3.30 20.97
N GLY A 249 32.29 4.46 21.43
CA GLY A 249 32.98 5.75 21.27
C GLY A 249 32.53 6.56 20.05
N THR A 250 33.02 7.80 20.00
CA THR A 250 32.81 8.74 18.90
C THR A 250 33.74 8.47 17.72
N SER A 251 33.29 8.79 16.51
CA SER A 251 34.07 8.72 15.27
C SER A 251 34.27 10.11 14.67
N THR A 252 35.13 10.22 13.66
CA THR A 252 35.30 11.47 12.88
C THR A 252 34.13 11.78 11.95
N SER A 253 33.19 10.85 11.79
CA SER A 253 31.99 11.06 10.98
C SER A 253 31.00 11.99 11.68
N GLN A 254 30.14 12.67 10.91
CA GLN A 254 29.10 13.52 11.50
C GLN A 254 27.96 12.69 12.07
N ASP A 255 27.36 13.19 13.16
CA ASP A 255 26.10 12.65 13.68
C ASP A 255 24.99 12.74 12.63
N GLY A 256 24.14 11.71 12.59
CA GLY A 256 23.05 11.66 11.63
C GLY A 256 21.83 10.91 12.16
N LEU A 257 20.67 11.26 11.61
CA LEU A 257 19.50 10.41 11.77
C LEU A 257 19.67 9.12 10.97
N PHE A 258 19.14 8.03 11.51
CA PHE A 258 19.06 6.73 10.89
C PHE A 258 17.59 6.34 10.74
N TRP A 259 17.15 6.08 9.51
CA TRP A 259 15.80 5.66 9.20
C TRP A 259 15.65 4.15 9.40
N ASN A 260 14.84 3.76 10.40
CA ASN A 260 14.75 2.37 10.87
C ASN A 260 14.17 1.39 9.84
N HIS A 261 13.53 1.88 8.77
CA HIS A 261 12.86 1.05 7.76
C HIS A 261 13.64 0.92 6.45
N ASN A 262 14.93 1.25 6.44
CA ASN A 262 15.81 1.04 5.29
C ASN A 262 17.19 0.54 5.73
N CYS A 263 17.75 -0.47 5.05
CA CYS A 263 19.02 -1.08 5.43
C CYS A 263 20.18 -0.08 5.44
N ASN A 264 20.15 0.91 4.55
CA ASN A 264 21.21 1.91 4.44
C ASN A 264 21.01 3.09 5.42
N GLY A 265 19.97 3.07 6.26
CA GLY A 265 19.65 4.16 7.19
C GLY A 265 19.13 5.45 6.54
N ASN A 266 19.12 5.53 5.21
CA ASN A 266 18.67 6.73 4.51
C ASN A 266 17.14 6.76 4.35
N PHE A 267 16.55 7.94 4.57
CA PHE A 267 15.12 8.13 4.34
C PHE A 267 14.75 8.02 2.85
N SER A 268 13.75 7.19 2.58
CA SER A 268 13.14 7.05 1.27
C SER A 268 11.64 7.25 1.36
N VAL A 269 11.09 8.12 0.50
CA VAL A 269 9.64 8.35 0.38
C VAL A 269 8.90 7.05 0.08
N LYS A 270 9.53 6.16 -0.69
CA LYS A 270 8.97 4.85 -1.05
C LYS A 270 8.79 3.95 0.18
N GLU A 271 9.82 3.84 1.01
CA GLU A 271 9.77 3.03 2.23
C GLU A 271 8.86 3.65 3.28
N ALA A 272 8.89 4.98 3.46
CA ALA A 272 7.97 5.69 4.32
C ALA A 272 6.50 5.47 3.90
N TYR A 273 6.20 5.58 2.60
CA TYR A 273 4.87 5.30 2.06
C TYR A 273 4.44 3.86 2.34
N LYS A 274 5.33 2.89 2.10
CA LYS A 274 5.06 1.46 2.35
C LYS A 274 4.77 1.20 3.83
N LYS A 275 5.54 1.79 4.74
CA LYS A 275 5.33 1.70 6.20
C LYS A 275 3.97 2.25 6.60
N PHE A 276 3.65 3.49 6.23
CA PHE A 276 2.40 4.12 6.67
C PHE A 276 1.16 3.58 5.97
N ASN A 277 1.26 3.14 4.71
CA ASN A 277 0.17 2.47 4.00
C ASN A 277 -0.05 1.02 4.50
N SER A 278 0.86 0.47 5.30
CA SER A 278 0.72 -0.88 5.82
C SER A 278 -0.26 -0.98 7.00
N PHE A 279 -0.57 0.13 7.68
CA PHE A 279 -1.48 0.16 8.84
C PHE A 279 -2.96 0.19 8.45
N THR A 280 -3.28 0.62 7.24
CA THR A 280 -4.65 0.67 6.73
C THR A 280 -5.06 -0.72 6.22
N HIS A 281 -5.75 -1.50 7.07
CA HIS A 281 -6.43 -2.77 6.78
C HIS A 281 -5.53 -3.92 6.30
N GLN A 282 -4.97 -4.68 7.25
CA GLN A 282 -4.29 -5.94 6.95
C GLN A 282 -5.31 -7.05 6.70
N VAL A 283 -5.43 -7.51 5.45
CA VAL A 283 -6.00 -8.83 5.16
C VAL A 283 -4.84 -9.82 5.11
N THR A 284 -4.65 -10.58 6.18
CA THR A 284 -3.61 -11.61 6.25
C THR A 284 -3.92 -12.74 5.26
N GLY A 285 -2.89 -13.18 4.52
CA GLY A 285 -3.01 -14.27 3.55
C GLY A 285 -3.86 -13.95 2.31
N TRP A 286 -3.97 -12.70 1.85
CA TRP A 286 -4.68 -12.42 0.60
C TRP A 286 -3.97 -13.06 -0.63
N PRO A 287 -4.66 -13.82 -1.52
CA PRO A 287 -4.06 -14.59 -2.61
C PRO A 287 -3.66 -13.73 -3.82
N TRP A 288 -2.94 -12.63 -3.61
CA TRP A 288 -2.64 -11.65 -4.65
C TRP A 288 -1.84 -12.21 -5.83
N LYS A 289 -0.97 -13.19 -5.60
CA LYS A 289 -0.16 -13.82 -6.66
C LYS A 289 -1.06 -14.50 -7.70
N LEU A 290 -2.10 -15.20 -7.26
CA LEU A 290 -3.05 -15.88 -8.13
C LEU A 290 -4.02 -14.92 -8.86
N ILE A 291 -4.18 -13.71 -8.35
CA ILE A 291 -5.05 -12.71 -8.98
C ILE A 291 -4.26 -11.89 -10.01
N TRP A 292 -3.04 -11.47 -9.65
CA TRP A 292 -2.30 -10.45 -10.40
C TRP A 292 -1.02 -10.92 -11.09
N LYS A 293 -0.41 -12.05 -10.65
CA LYS A 293 0.81 -12.58 -11.28
C LYS A 293 0.54 -13.69 -12.30
N VAL A 294 -0.70 -14.15 -12.43
CA VAL A 294 -1.09 -15.14 -13.44
C VAL A 294 -1.10 -14.49 -14.83
N LYS A 295 -0.60 -15.21 -15.83
CA LYS A 295 -0.50 -14.77 -17.23
C LYS A 295 -1.87 -14.83 -17.92
N ILE A 296 -2.74 -13.90 -17.55
CA ILE A 296 -4.08 -13.74 -18.13
C ILE A 296 -4.32 -12.28 -18.53
N PRO A 297 -5.29 -12.01 -19.42
CA PRO A 297 -5.62 -10.65 -19.78
C PRO A 297 -5.98 -9.80 -18.54
N PRO A 298 -5.51 -8.54 -18.42
CA PRO A 298 -5.74 -7.71 -17.24
C PRO A 298 -7.21 -7.53 -16.85
N LYS A 299 -8.12 -7.56 -17.83
CA LYS A 299 -9.58 -7.53 -17.60
C LYS A 299 -10.06 -8.72 -16.76
N VAL A 300 -9.48 -9.89 -16.97
CA VAL A 300 -9.82 -11.13 -16.24
C VAL A 300 -9.21 -11.12 -14.85
N SER A 301 -8.00 -10.59 -14.67
CA SER A 301 -7.42 -10.36 -13.34
C SER A 301 -8.28 -9.42 -12.51
N CYS A 302 -8.76 -8.33 -13.11
CA CYS A 302 -9.66 -7.39 -12.42
C CYS A 302 -11.01 -8.04 -12.05
N PHE A 303 -11.55 -8.88 -12.94
CA PHE A 303 -12.75 -9.66 -12.66
C PHE A 303 -12.52 -10.66 -11.52
N THR A 304 -11.40 -11.38 -11.53
CA THR A 304 -11.00 -12.31 -10.46
C THR A 304 -10.84 -11.60 -9.13
N TRP A 305 -10.28 -10.39 -9.14
CA TRP A 305 -10.21 -9.53 -7.97
C TRP A 305 -11.60 -9.15 -7.43
N LEU A 306 -12.55 -8.81 -8.30
CA LEU A 306 -13.94 -8.54 -7.91
C LEU A 306 -14.61 -9.78 -7.31
N LEU A 307 -14.35 -10.97 -7.87
CA LEU A 307 -14.85 -12.24 -7.33
C LEU A 307 -14.32 -12.51 -5.92
N ALA A 308 -13.01 -12.35 -5.73
CA ALA A 308 -12.38 -12.53 -4.42
C ALA A 308 -12.87 -11.51 -3.39
N LYS A 309 -13.38 -10.34 -3.83
CA LYS A 309 -14.05 -9.34 -2.98
C LYS A 309 -15.56 -9.54 -2.84
N GLN A 310 -16.14 -10.59 -3.45
CA GLN A 310 -17.57 -10.85 -3.51
C GLN A 310 -18.39 -9.66 -4.06
N ALA A 311 -17.80 -8.87 -4.96
CA ALA A 311 -18.34 -7.59 -5.43
C ALA A 311 -18.92 -7.65 -6.85
N VAL A 312 -18.87 -8.81 -7.52
CA VAL A 312 -19.44 -9.02 -8.86
C VAL A 312 -20.96 -8.86 -8.84
N LEU A 313 -21.55 -8.34 -9.92
CA LEU A 313 -22.98 -8.05 -10.05
C LEU A 313 -23.83 -9.32 -10.27
N THR A 314 -23.84 -10.22 -9.28
CA THR A 314 -24.82 -11.31 -9.19
C THR A 314 -26.18 -10.77 -8.76
N GLN A 315 -27.25 -11.56 -8.91
CA GLN A 315 -28.59 -11.16 -8.49
C GLN A 315 -28.63 -10.71 -7.03
N GLU A 316 -28.02 -11.48 -6.13
CA GLU A 316 -27.95 -11.14 -4.70
C GLU A 316 -27.30 -9.77 -4.47
N ASN A 317 -26.22 -9.47 -5.18
CA ASN A 317 -25.50 -8.20 -5.05
C ASN A 317 -26.24 -7.01 -5.68
N LEU A 318 -27.06 -7.25 -6.70
CA LEU A 318 -27.98 -6.26 -7.28
C LEU A 318 -29.15 -5.98 -6.33
N MET A 319 -29.69 -7.01 -5.69
CA MET A 319 -30.74 -6.88 -4.66
C MET A 319 -30.27 -6.10 -3.45
N LYS A 320 -29.04 -6.36 -2.96
CA LYS A 320 -28.40 -5.57 -1.89
C LYS A 320 -28.23 -4.08 -2.26
N ARG A 321 -28.37 -3.73 -3.54
CA ARG A 321 -28.28 -2.37 -4.08
C ARG A 321 -29.65 -1.78 -4.46
N GLY A 322 -30.73 -2.43 -4.03
CA GLY A 322 -32.10 -1.95 -4.23
C GLY A 322 -32.74 -2.32 -5.56
N ILE A 323 -32.13 -3.21 -6.36
CA ILE A 323 -32.77 -3.70 -7.60
C ILE A 323 -33.60 -4.95 -7.27
N HIS A 324 -34.91 -4.86 -7.47
CA HIS A 324 -35.82 -5.98 -7.26
C HIS A 324 -35.73 -6.97 -8.43
N LEU A 325 -35.10 -8.12 -8.17
CA LEU A 325 -34.91 -9.21 -9.13
C LEU A 325 -35.27 -10.54 -8.48
N SER A 326 -35.65 -11.53 -9.28
CA SER A 326 -35.77 -12.91 -8.79
C SER A 326 -34.36 -13.45 -8.53
N PRO A 327 -34.05 -13.93 -7.31
CA PRO A 327 -32.70 -14.30 -6.96
C PRO A 327 -32.21 -15.59 -7.64
N ARG A 328 -32.89 -16.17 -8.63
CA ARG A 328 -32.51 -17.47 -9.22
C ARG A 328 -31.22 -17.41 -10.03
N CYS A 329 -30.40 -18.45 -9.91
CA CYS A 329 -29.18 -18.64 -10.70
C CYS A 329 -29.50 -18.82 -12.19
N PHE A 330 -28.91 -17.99 -13.06
CA PHE A 330 -29.10 -18.13 -14.52
C PHE A 330 -28.50 -19.42 -15.11
N LEU A 331 -27.66 -20.13 -14.36
CA LEU A 331 -27.06 -21.38 -14.82
C LEU A 331 -27.89 -22.61 -14.49
N CYS A 332 -28.17 -22.86 -13.20
CA CYS A 332 -28.94 -24.03 -12.78
C CYS A 332 -30.45 -23.77 -12.64
N GLY A 333 -30.88 -22.53 -12.39
CA GLY A 333 -32.28 -22.20 -12.14
C GLY A 333 -32.85 -22.62 -10.78
N GLU A 334 -32.09 -23.38 -9.99
CA GLU A 334 -32.55 -24.05 -8.75
C GLU A 334 -32.30 -23.22 -7.49
N GLU A 335 -31.11 -22.66 -7.32
CA GLU A 335 -30.70 -21.93 -6.11
C GLU A 335 -30.57 -20.41 -6.35
N ALA A 336 -30.37 -19.66 -5.26
CA ALA A 336 -30.09 -18.23 -5.31
C ALA A 336 -28.72 -17.92 -5.94
N GLU A 337 -28.64 -16.94 -6.84
CA GLU A 337 -27.42 -16.47 -7.50
C GLU A 337 -26.55 -15.65 -6.54
N THR A 338 -25.86 -16.35 -5.65
CA THR A 338 -24.76 -15.80 -4.86
C THR A 338 -23.44 -15.95 -5.62
N VAL A 339 -22.42 -15.17 -5.25
CA VAL A 339 -21.07 -15.30 -5.87
C VAL A 339 -20.51 -16.71 -5.67
N ASN A 340 -20.59 -17.26 -4.45
CA ASN A 340 -20.03 -18.59 -4.19
C ASN A 340 -20.84 -19.69 -4.88
N HIS A 341 -22.17 -19.57 -4.92
CA HIS A 341 -23.00 -20.52 -5.69
C HIS A 341 -22.61 -20.48 -7.17
N LEU A 342 -22.69 -19.32 -7.82
CA LEU A 342 -22.48 -19.21 -9.27
C LEU A 342 -21.10 -19.75 -9.72
N PHE A 343 -20.05 -19.46 -8.96
CA PHE A 343 -18.67 -19.73 -9.36
C PHE A 343 -18.02 -20.97 -8.72
N LEU A 344 -18.62 -21.55 -7.68
CA LEU A 344 -18.10 -22.74 -7.00
C LEU A 344 -19.12 -23.85 -6.90
N HIS A 345 -20.33 -23.60 -6.37
CA HIS A 345 -21.26 -24.67 -5.99
C HIS A 345 -22.33 -25.02 -7.03
N CYS A 346 -22.53 -24.19 -8.05
CA CYS A 346 -23.49 -24.43 -9.11
C CYS A 346 -23.17 -25.74 -9.84
N ARG A 347 -24.18 -26.59 -10.07
CA ARG A 347 -24.04 -27.88 -10.77
C ARG A 347 -23.33 -27.73 -12.12
N ILE A 348 -23.68 -26.72 -12.90
CA ILE A 348 -23.04 -26.46 -14.21
C ILE A 348 -21.57 -26.06 -14.04
N THR A 349 -21.26 -25.25 -13.03
CA THR A 349 -19.89 -24.83 -12.74
C THR A 349 -19.03 -25.99 -12.23
N ASN A 350 -19.60 -26.87 -11.39
CA ASN A 350 -18.95 -28.10 -10.95
C ASN A 350 -18.57 -29.03 -12.11
N ILE A 351 -19.42 -29.14 -13.13
CA ILE A 351 -19.11 -29.91 -14.36
C ILE A 351 -17.89 -29.30 -15.09
N LEU A 352 -17.68 -28.00 -15.04
CA LEU A 352 -16.49 -27.37 -15.63
C LEU A 352 -15.23 -27.63 -14.78
N TRP A 353 -15.35 -27.59 -13.46
CA TRP A 353 -14.26 -27.95 -12.55
C TRP A 353 -13.84 -29.41 -12.71
N SER A 354 -14.79 -30.33 -12.89
CA SER A 354 -14.49 -31.76 -13.00
C SER A 354 -13.62 -32.10 -14.21
N ILE A 355 -13.69 -31.33 -15.30
CA ILE A 355 -12.81 -31.52 -16.47
C ILE A 355 -11.34 -31.46 -16.06
N PHE A 356 -10.96 -30.45 -15.27
CA PHE A 356 -9.58 -30.22 -14.87
C PHE A 356 -9.17 -31.06 -13.66
N ILE A 357 -10.10 -31.34 -12.76
CA ILE A 357 -9.86 -32.19 -11.58
C ILE A 357 -9.59 -33.64 -12.02
N ASN A 358 -10.44 -34.18 -12.91
CA ASN A 358 -10.30 -35.54 -13.43
C ASN A 358 -9.07 -35.70 -14.32
N TRP A 359 -8.57 -34.63 -14.94
CA TRP A 359 -7.38 -34.69 -15.78
C TRP A 359 -6.11 -35.11 -15.01
N LYS A 360 -6.10 -35.01 -13.67
CA LYS A 360 -4.96 -35.42 -12.84
C LYS A 360 -5.36 -36.32 -11.67
N ASP A 361 -6.53 -36.96 -11.74
CA ASP A 361 -7.06 -37.80 -10.67
C ASP A 361 -7.01 -37.12 -9.29
N LEU A 362 -7.31 -35.83 -9.25
CA LEU A 362 -7.22 -35.04 -8.03
C LEU A 362 -8.45 -35.26 -7.15
N PHE A 363 -8.24 -35.63 -5.89
CA PHE A 363 -9.30 -35.59 -4.90
C PHE A 363 -9.53 -34.14 -4.44
N TRP A 364 -10.55 -33.49 -5.01
CA TRP A 364 -10.86 -32.09 -4.74
C TRP A 364 -12.20 -31.91 -4.02
N VAL A 365 -12.17 -31.25 -2.86
CA VAL A 365 -13.36 -30.80 -2.15
C VAL A 365 -13.53 -29.30 -2.36
N MET A 366 -14.68 -28.89 -2.91
CA MET A 366 -14.93 -27.49 -3.24
C MET A 366 -15.03 -26.61 -1.99
N PRO A 367 -14.18 -25.57 -1.84
CA PRO A 367 -14.20 -24.70 -0.66
C PRO A 367 -15.43 -23.79 -0.62
N ARG A 368 -15.70 -23.21 0.56
CA ARG A 368 -16.88 -22.35 0.79
C ARG A 368 -16.84 -21.00 0.08
N ASN A 369 -15.64 -20.47 -0.21
CA ASN A 369 -15.51 -19.15 -0.82
C ASN A 369 -14.32 -19.05 -1.79
N ILE A 370 -14.39 -18.05 -2.67
CA ILE A 370 -13.43 -17.80 -3.75
C ILE A 370 -11.99 -17.63 -3.21
N VAL A 371 -11.80 -16.94 -2.08
CA VAL A 371 -10.47 -16.70 -1.52
C VAL A 371 -9.84 -18.01 -1.03
N GLN A 372 -10.60 -18.87 -0.37
CA GLN A 372 -10.17 -20.21 0.04
C GLN A 372 -9.91 -21.10 -1.17
N ALA A 373 -10.77 -21.06 -2.18
CA ALA A 373 -10.57 -21.78 -3.44
C ALA A 373 -9.23 -21.42 -4.08
N LEU A 374 -8.90 -20.12 -4.19
CA LEU A 374 -7.58 -19.70 -4.67
C LEU A 374 -6.44 -20.21 -3.79
N LYS A 375 -6.52 -20.06 -2.47
CA LYS A 375 -5.46 -20.49 -1.54
C LYS A 375 -5.17 -21.99 -1.65
N ILE A 376 -6.22 -22.81 -1.61
CA ILE A 376 -6.08 -24.25 -1.67
C ILE A 376 -5.56 -24.65 -3.05
N TRP A 377 -6.09 -24.04 -4.13
CA TRP A 377 -5.64 -24.30 -5.49
C TRP A 377 -4.15 -23.97 -5.70
N SER A 378 -3.61 -22.92 -5.06
CA SER A 378 -2.15 -22.67 -5.15
C SER A 378 -1.32 -23.82 -4.63
N SER A 379 -1.76 -24.52 -3.57
CA SER A 379 -1.02 -25.65 -3.01
C SER A 379 -0.95 -26.82 -4.00
N PHE A 380 -2.04 -27.10 -4.71
CA PHE A 380 -2.08 -28.15 -5.73
C PHE A 380 -1.24 -27.83 -6.96
N ALA A 381 -1.18 -26.55 -7.36
CA ALA A 381 -0.32 -26.15 -8.48
C ALA A 381 1.18 -26.44 -8.25
N TYR A 382 1.63 -26.62 -7.00
CA TYR A 382 3.02 -27.00 -6.71
C TYR A 382 3.35 -28.45 -7.05
N ILE A 383 2.33 -29.33 -7.08
CA ILE A 383 2.47 -30.78 -7.25
C ILE A 383 2.61 -31.16 -8.75
N SER A 384 2.10 -30.32 -9.65
CA SER A 384 1.79 -30.74 -11.03
C SER A 384 2.86 -30.51 -12.11
N GLY A 385 4.13 -30.24 -11.78
CA GLY A 385 5.23 -30.02 -12.74
C GLY A 385 5.12 -28.74 -13.60
N HIS A 386 3.93 -28.37 -14.07
CA HIS A 386 3.63 -27.17 -14.87
C HIS A 386 2.88 -26.11 -14.06
N LYS A 387 3.58 -25.53 -13.06
CA LYS A 387 2.98 -24.65 -12.03
C LYS A 387 2.24 -23.44 -12.57
N GLU A 388 2.65 -22.86 -13.70
CA GLU A 388 2.01 -21.64 -14.23
C GLU A 388 0.69 -21.92 -14.93
N ARG A 389 0.62 -22.96 -15.79
CA ARG A 389 -0.61 -23.39 -16.48
C ARG A 389 -1.73 -23.71 -15.48
N TRP A 390 -1.39 -24.37 -14.38
CA TRP A 390 -2.36 -24.72 -13.34
C TRP A 390 -3.01 -23.51 -12.65
N LYS A 391 -2.30 -22.39 -12.52
CA LYS A 391 -2.85 -21.17 -11.91
C LYS A 391 -3.92 -20.51 -12.77
N ILE A 392 -3.96 -20.82 -14.07
CA ILE A 392 -4.91 -20.24 -15.03
C ILE A 392 -6.31 -20.84 -14.85
N ILE A 393 -6.40 -22.12 -14.49
CA ILE A 393 -7.63 -22.92 -14.49
C ILE A 393 -8.80 -22.25 -13.75
N PRO A 394 -8.67 -21.81 -12.47
CA PRO A 394 -9.78 -21.17 -11.76
C PRO A 394 -10.32 -19.95 -12.49
N THR A 395 -9.42 -19.10 -12.98
CA THR A 395 -9.78 -17.87 -13.68
C THR A 395 -10.44 -18.14 -15.04
N CYS A 396 -10.05 -19.24 -15.69
CA CYS A 396 -10.62 -19.67 -16.96
C CYS A 396 -12.06 -20.15 -16.80
N ILE A 397 -12.31 -21.00 -15.79
CA ILE A 397 -13.64 -21.48 -15.44
C ILE A 397 -14.53 -20.29 -15.09
N TRP A 398 -14.09 -19.42 -14.18
CA TRP A 398 -14.88 -18.29 -13.74
C TRP A 398 -15.19 -17.30 -14.86
N TRP A 399 -14.23 -17.03 -15.75
CA TRP A 399 -14.49 -16.16 -16.89
C TRP A 399 -15.50 -16.77 -17.87
N SER A 400 -15.41 -18.09 -18.13
CA SER A 400 -16.34 -18.81 -19.00
C SER A 400 -17.76 -18.82 -18.42
N VAL A 401 -17.88 -19.12 -17.12
CA VAL A 401 -19.14 -19.04 -16.34
C VAL A 401 -19.75 -17.64 -16.42
N TRP A 402 -18.92 -16.59 -16.23
CA TRP A 402 -19.40 -15.22 -16.30
C TRP A 402 -19.88 -14.81 -17.70
N LYS A 403 -19.17 -15.25 -18.74
CA LYS A 403 -19.57 -15.03 -20.14
C LYS A 403 -20.91 -15.72 -20.44
N GLU A 404 -21.08 -16.97 -20.04
CA GLU A 404 -22.33 -17.70 -20.22
C GLU A 404 -23.49 -17.05 -19.46
N ARG A 405 -23.28 -16.74 -18.17
CA ARG A 405 -24.29 -16.09 -17.34
C ARG A 405 -24.77 -14.78 -17.97
N ASN A 406 -23.87 -13.95 -18.48
CA ASN A 406 -24.23 -12.69 -19.13
C ASN A 406 -24.93 -12.89 -20.48
N LEU A 407 -24.59 -13.93 -21.25
CA LEU A 407 -25.33 -14.28 -22.47
C LEU A 407 -26.78 -14.65 -22.15
N ARG A 408 -27.00 -15.47 -21.12
CA ARG A 408 -28.34 -15.84 -20.66
C ARG A 408 -29.12 -14.65 -20.12
N CYS A 409 -28.49 -13.84 -19.26
CA CYS A 409 -29.13 -12.70 -18.61
C CYS A 409 -29.51 -11.58 -19.59
N PHE A 410 -28.65 -11.24 -20.56
CA PHE A 410 -28.84 -10.04 -21.39
C PHE A 410 -29.24 -10.34 -22.84
N GLN A 411 -28.96 -11.54 -23.35
CA GLN A 411 -29.27 -11.91 -24.74
C GLN A 411 -30.28 -13.05 -24.83
N ASN A 412 -30.72 -13.60 -23.70
CA ASN A 412 -31.62 -14.75 -23.62
C ASN A 412 -31.13 -15.96 -24.44
N LYS A 413 -29.80 -16.11 -24.57
CA LYS A 413 -29.15 -17.21 -25.29
C LYS A 413 -28.45 -18.13 -24.29
N SER A 414 -28.71 -19.43 -24.38
CA SER A 414 -28.05 -20.45 -23.57
C SER A 414 -27.24 -21.41 -24.44
N ASN A 415 -25.99 -21.64 -24.09
CA ASN A 415 -25.19 -22.68 -24.71
C ASN A 415 -25.44 -24.04 -24.06
N SER A 416 -25.33 -25.12 -24.84
CA SER A 416 -25.30 -26.47 -24.30
C SER A 416 -24.08 -26.68 -23.39
N ILE A 417 -24.19 -27.61 -22.44
CA ILE A 417 -23.08 -27.94 -21.53
C ILE A 417 -21.83 -28.31 -22.32
N GLN A 418 -21.95 -29.13 -23.38
CA GLN A 418 -20.83 -29.50 -24.25
C GLN A 418 -20.16 -28.27 -24.89
N LYS A 419 -20.96 -27.31 -25.38
CA LYS A 419 -20.41 -26.07 -25.96
C LYS A 419 -19.70 -25.21 -24.91
N MET A 420 -20.22 -25.15 -23.68
CA MET A 420 -19.55 -24.48 -22.56
C MET A 420 -18.22 -25.15 -22.21
N LYS A 421 -18.16 -26.48 -22.15
CA LYS A 421 -16.91 -27.24 -21.92
C LYS A 421 -15.88 -26.89 -22.99
N LEU A 422 -16.27 -26.95 -24.26
CA LEU A 422 -15.40 -26.63 -25.39
C LEU A 422 -14.89 -25.19 -25.32
N ASN A 423 -15.77 -24.21 -25.07
CA ASN A 423 -15.39 -22.81 -24.95
C ASN A 423 -14.39 -22.59 -23.80
N CYS A 424 -14.57 -23.27 -22.67
CA CYS A 424 -13.65 -23.19 -21.52
C CYS A 424 -12.28 -23.79 -21.87
N LEU A 425 -12.23 -24.95 -22.54
CA LEU A 425 -10.99 -25.59 -22.97
C LEU A 425 -10.24 -24.76 -24.02
N VAL A 426 -10.95 -24.19 -25.00
CA VAL A 426 -10.36 -23.29 -26.00
C VAL A 426 -9.78 -22.04 -25.35
N LEU A 427 -10.49 -21.46 -24.36
CA LEU A 427 -9.99 -20.31 -23.62
C LEU A 427 -8.74 -20.65 -22.80
N PHE A 428 -8.75 -21.80 -22.14
CA PHE A 428 -7.59 -22.29 -21.39
C PHE A 428 -6.39 -22.50 -22.32
N HIS A 429 -6.59 -23.18 -23.45
CA HIS A 429 -5.57 -23.38 -24.47
C HIS A 429 -5.00 -22.05 -24.99
N PHE A 430 -5.87 -21.10 -25.32
CA PHE A 430 -5.45 -19.79 -25.81
C PHE A 430 -4.58 -19.04 -24.80
N TRP A 431 -4.93 -19.07 -23.50
CA TRP A 431 -4.11 -18.43 -22.46
C TRP A 431 -2.79 -19.18 -22.20
N CYS A 432 -2.77 -20.50 -22.27
CA CYS A 432 -1.54 -21.28 -22.20
C CYS A 432 -0.63 -21.03 -23.40
N LYS A 433 -1.16 -20.94 -24.63
CA LYS A 433 -0.38 -20.71 -25.86
C LYS A 433 0.22 -19.29 -25.90
N GLN A 434 -0.46 -18.30 -25.33
CA GLN A 434 0.11 -16.95 -25.15
C GLN A 434 1.34 -16.93 -24.23
N GLU A 435 1.54 -17.97 -23.40
CA GLU A 435 2.67 -18.07 -22.47
C GLU A 435 3.84 -18.89 -23.05
N TYR A 436 3.57 -19.87 -23.92
CA TYR A 436 4.56 -20.78 -24.48
C TYR A 436 4.45 -20.79 -26.01
N MET A 437 5.27 -19.99 -26.69
CA MET A 437 5.52 -20.11 -28.14
C MET A 437 6.49 -21.27 -28.40
N GLU A 438 6.12 -22.48 -27.98
CA GLU A 438 6.87 -23.70 -28.33
C GLU A 438 5.86 -24.81 -28.70
N ASP A 439 5.96 -25.21 -29.97
CA ASP A 439 5.38 -26.33 -30.71
C ASP A 439 3.91 -26.72 -30.50
N LEU A 440 3.20 -26.66 -31.63
CA LEU A 440 1.89 -27.27 -31.84
C LEU A 440 1.87 -28.77 -31.43
N GLU A 441 2.98 -29.49 -31.58
CA GLU A 441 3.12 -30.91 -31.23
C GLU A 441 3.03 -31.19 -29.72
N SER A 442 3.59 -30.32 -28.87
CA SER A 442 3.53 -30.45 -27.40
C SER A 442 2.09 -30.37 -26.88
N VAL A 443 1.26 -29.56 -27.55
CA VAL A 443 -0.13 -29.37 -27.17
C VAL A 443 -1.07 -30.35 -27.89
N MET A 444 -0.74 -30.78 -29.11
CA MET A 444 -1.43 -31.89 -29.76
C MET A 444 -1.20 -33.21 -29.01
N ASN A 445 -0.03 -33.45 -28.43
CA ASN A 445 0.17 -34.58 -27.51
C ASN A 445 -0.63 -34.42 -26.20
N ALA A 446 -0.90 -33.19 -25.76
CA ALA A 446 -1.76 -32.92 -24.61
C ALA A 446 -3.27 -32.96 -24.91
N LEU A 447 -3.68 -32.83 -26.17
CA LEU A 447 -5.07 -32.91 -26.65
C LEU A 447 -5.39 -34.25 -27.33
N GLY A 448 -4.39 -35.01 -27.76
CA GLY A 448 -4.50 -36.30 -28.44
C GLY A 448 -4.85 -37.48 -27.52
N THR A 449 -5.18 -37.18 -26.26
CA THR A 449 -5.74 -38.11 -25.27
C THR A 449 -7.17 -37.68 -24.87
N LEU A 450 -7.90 -37.05 -25.79
CA LEU A 450 -9.34 -36.80 -25.67
C LEU A 450 -10.15 -38.07 -25.95
#